data_AF-A0A820G7S3-F1
#
_entry.id   AF-A0A820G7S3-F1
#
_cell.length_a   1.000
_cell.length_b   1.000
_cell.length_c   1.000
_cell.angle_alpha   90.00
_cell.angle_beta   90.00
_cell.angle_gamma   90.00
#
_symmetry.space_group_name_H-M   'P 1'
#
loop_
_entity.id
_entity.type
_entity.pdbx_description
1 polymer ?
#
loop_
_entity_poly.entity_id
_entity_poly.type
_entity_poly.pdbx_seq_one_letter_code
_entity_poly.pdbx_strand_id
1 'polypeptide(L)'
;MVWTRNEDSSLRIPILIRIGEFAAWLEHNSTKTLIDYIGKHTWFSERYCREDDEHVLKELIYYGHALILLDGLDEVSNVKRRGEIVDLIRKFIDEYVRTPSFISAFDDEVTNIRNP
;
A
#
# COMPACT_ATOMS: atom_id res chain seq x y z
N MET A 1 4.35 5.37 -34.18
CA MET A 1 4.47 5.71 -32.75
C MET A 1 5.53 4.78 -32.17
N VAL A 2 6.73 5.31 -31.96
CA VAL A 2 7.90 4.52 -31.53
C VAL A 2 7.90 4.49 -30.01
N TRP A 3 7.77 3.31 -29.42
CA TRP A 3 7.99 3.14 -27.98
C TRP A 3 9.48 2.87 -27.77
N THR A 4 10.22 3.86 -27.31
CA THR A 4 11.56 3.65 -26.77
C THR A 4 11.42 2.88 -25.46
N ARG A 5 11.84 1.61 -25.49
CA ARG A 5 11.97 0.74 -24.33
C ARG A 5 13.08 1.30 -23.44
N ASN A 6 12.71 2.04 -22.40
CA ASN A 6 13.62 2.23 -21.28
C ASN A 6 13.72 0.90 -20.54
N GLU A 7 14.93 0.36 -20.50
CA GLU A 7 15.32 -0.77 -19.68
C GLU A 7 15.10 -0.41 -18.19
N ASP A 8 14.68 -1.39 -17.38
CA ASP A 8 14.38 -1.32 -15.93
C ASP A 8 13.03 -0.75 -15.43
N SER A 9 11.91 -1.02 -16.11
CA SER A 9 10.61 -1.06 -15.40
C SER A 9 10.22 -2.51 -15.10
N SER A 10 10.55 -3.00 -13.91
CA SER A 10 9.87 -4.19 -13.39
C SER A 10 8.37 -3.85 -13.33
N LEU A 11 7.56 -4.45 -14.20
CA LEU A 11 6.11 -4.33 -14.14
C LEU A 11 5.64 -4.72 -12.73
N ARG A 12 5.08 -3.77 -11.99
CA ARG A 12 4.51 -4.01 -10.66
C ARG A 12 3.00 -4.13 -10.78
N ILE A 13 2.43 -5.13 -10.13
CA ILE A 13 0.98 -5.36 -10.09
C ILE A 13 0.35 -4.38 -9.10
N PRO A 14 -0.61 -3.53 -9.52
CA PRO A 14 -1.23 -2.56 -8.62
C PRO A 14 -2.24 -3.24 -7.70
N ILE A 15 -2.04 -3.13 -6.38
CA ILE A 15 -2.96 -3.56 -5.32
C ILE A 15 -3.57 -2.31 -4.68
N LEU A 16 -4.89 -2.16 -4.79
CA LEU A 16 -5.60 -0.98 -4.31
C LEU A 16 -6.34 -1.29 -3.01
N ILE A 17 -6.04 -0.50 -1.98
CA ILE A 17 -6.54 -0.71 -0.62
C ILE A 17 -7.32 0.53 -0.18
N ARG A 18 -8.59 0.31 0.17
CA ARG A 18 -9.46 1.32 0.77
C ARG A 18 -9.22 1.35 2.28
N ILE A 19 -8.64 2.44 2.78
CA ILE A 19 -8.26 2.58 4.19
C ILE A 19 -9.48 2.58 5.11
N GLY A 20 -10.61 3.14 4.67
CA GLY A 20 -11.88 3.05 5.40
C GLY A 20 -12.32 1.60 5.66
N GLU A 21 -12.22 0.73 4.65
CA GLU A 21 -12.56 -0.69 4.78
C GLU A 21 -11.57 -1.44 5.68
N PHE A 22 -10.26 -1.17 5.53
CA PHE A 22 -9.25 -1.72 6.42
C PHE A 22 -9.49 -1.32 7.88
N ALA A 23 -9.79 -0.05 8.12
CA ALA A 23 -10.07 0.47 9.45
C ALA A 23 -11.30 -0.21 10.05
N ALA A 24 -12.39 -0.38 9.29
CA ALA A 24 -13.60 -1.08 9.73
C ALA A 24 -13.32 -2.57 10.03
N TRP A 25 -12.53 -3.22 9.18
CA TRP A 25 -12.13 -4.62 9.36
C TRP A 25 -11.33 -4.83 10.66
N LEU A 26 -10.45 -3.88 11.01
CA LEU A 26 -9.65 -3.92 12.25
C LEU A 26 -10.48 -3.84 13.54
N GLU A 27 -11.71 -3.30 13.52
CA GLU A 27 -12.57 -3.28 14.72
C GLU A 27 -12.83 -4.69 15.25
N HIS A 28 -12.90 -5.66 14.34
CA HIS A 28 -13.13 -7.06 14.64
C HIS A 28 -11.83 -7.89 14.62
N ASN A 29 -10.70 -7.27 14.29
CA ASN A 29 -9.42 -7.91 14.03
C ASN A 29 -8.26 -7.11 14.64
N SER A 30 -8.41 -6.66 15.89
CA SER A 30 -7.54 -5.64 16.51
C SER A 30 -6.05 -6.01 16.65
N THR A 31 -5.70 -7.30 16.57
CA THR A 31 -4.31 -7.79 16.62
C THR A 31 -3.70 -8.01 15.24
N LYS A 32 -4.45 -7.76 14.17
CA LYS A 32 -4.03 -8.01 12.79
C LYS A 32 -3.36 -6.79 12.17
N THR A 33 -2.62 -7.05 11.10
CA THR A 33 -1.81 -6.07 10.36
C THR A 33 -2.40 -5.79 8.97
N LEU A 34 -1.79 -4.86 8.23
CA LEU A 34 -2.19 -4.60 6.84
C LEU A 34 -1.94 -5.81 5.94
N ILE A 35 -0.85 -6.56 6.15
CA ILE A 35 -0.57 -7.77 5.35
C ILE A 35 -1.62 -8.88 5.60
N ASP A 36 -2.19 -8.96 6.80
CA ASP A 36 -3.30 -9.87 7.12
C ASP A 36 -4.62 -9.51 6.41
N TYR A 37 -4.74 -8.26 5.97
CA TYR A 37 -5.92 -7.72 5.28
C TYR A 37 -5.82 -7.86 3.75
N ILE A 38 -4.62 -8.01 3.19
CA ILE A 38 -4.43 -8.24 1.76
C ILE A 38 -5.23 -9.48 1.32
N GLY A 39 -5.96 -9.35 0.20
CA GLY A 39 -6.88 -10.38 -0.32
C GLY A 39 -8.30 -10.33 0.24
N LYS A 40 -8.55 -9.52 1.28
CA LYS A 40 -9.89 -9.38 1.90
C LYS A 40 -10.61 -8.08 1.51
N HIS A 41 -9.92 -7.18 0.83
CA HIS A 41 -10.46 -5.89 0.41
C HIS A 41 -11.39 -6.02 -0.79
N THR A 42 -12.30 -5.06 -0.92
CA THR A 42 -13.22 -4.98 -2.05
C THR A 42 -12.83 -3.86 -3.01
N TRP A 43 -13.32 -3.97 -4.24
CA TRP A 43 -13.25 -2.93 -5.26
C TRP A 43 -14.59 -2.87 -5.99
N PHE A 44 -15.24 -1.69 -5.98
CA PHE A 44 -16.63 -1.54 -6.43
C PHE A 44 -17.61 -2.55 -5.79
N SER A 45 -17.43 -2.83 -4.49
CA SER A 45 -18.20 -3.81 -3.71
C SER A 45 -18.05 -5.27 -4.15
N GLU A 46 -17.15 -5.55 -5.10
CA GLU A 46 -16.77 -6.90 -5.51
C GLU A 46 -15.44 -7.27 -4.83
N ARG A 47 -15.21 -8.57 -4.58
CA ARG A 47 -13.92 -8.98 -4.02
C ARG A 47 -12.81 -8.65 -5.01
N TYR A 48 -11.74 -8.03 -4.49
CA TYR A 48 -10.61 -7.63 -5.31
C TYR A 48 -9.92 -8.82 -5.99
N CYS A 49 -9.88 -9.97 -5.32
CA CYS A 49 -9.38 -11.23 -5.86
C CYS A 49 -10.28 -12.42 -5.47
N ARG A 50 -10.08 -13.56 -6.12
CA ARG A 50 -10.74 -14.81 -5.70
C ARG A 50 -10.14 -15.26 -4.37
N GLU A 51 -10.89 -16.07 -3.63
CA GLU A 51 -10.52 -16.50 -2.28
C GLU A 51 -9.19 -17.28 -2.26
N ASP A 52 -8.90 -18.03 -3.33
CA ASP A 52 -7.67 -18.80 -3.50
C ASP A 52 -6.45 -17.93 -3.88
N ASP A 53 -6.66 -16.68 -4.29
CA ASP A 53 -5.61 -15.79 -4.80
C ASP A 53 -4.98 -14.90 -3.71
N GLU A 54 -5.47 -14.94 -2.46
CA GLU A 54 -4.93 -14.16 -1.34
C GLU A 54 -3.42 -14.38 -1.18
N HIS A 55 -2.97 -15.63 -1.31
CA HIS A 55 -1.56 -15.98 -1.20
C HIS A 55 -0.70 -15.36 -2.30
N VAL A 56 -1.22 -15.31 -3.54
CA VAL A 56 -0.52 -14.74 -4.69
C VAL A 56 -0.29 -13.24 -4.48
N LEU A 57 -1.29 -12.51 -3.97
CA LEU A 57 -1.12 -11.09 -3.68
C LEU A 57 -0.05 -10.83 -2.63
N LYS A 58 -0.01 -11.65 -1.57
CA LYS A 58 1.03 -11.53 -0.54
C LYS A 58 2.42 -11.87 -1.08
N GLU A 59 2.55 -12.89 -1.92
CA GLU A 59 3.81 -13.21 -2.60
C GLU A 59 4.30 -12.05 -3.47
N LEU A 60 3.41 -11.43 -4.25
CA LEU A 60 3.77 -10.24 -5.05
C LEU A 60 4.32 -9.11 -4.17
N ILE A 61 3.77 -8.92 -2.98
CA ILE A 61 4.28 -7.95 -2.01
C ILE A 61 5.65 -8.37 -1.49
N TYR A 62 5.80 -9.61 -1.03
CA TYR A 62 7.05 -10.12 -0.45
C TYR A 62 8.23 -10.09 -1.43
N TYR A 63 7.97 -10.33 -2.72
CA TYR A 63 8.99 -10.30 -3.77
C TYR A 63 9.17 -8.90 -4.41
N GLY A 64 8.48 -7.87 -3.92
CA GLY A 64 8.61 -6.50 -4.45
C GLY A 64 8.02 -6.31 -5.85
N HIS A 65 7.11 -7.19 -6.26
CA HIS A 65 6.39 -7.14 -7.53
C HIS A 65 5.03 -6.43 -7.42
N ALA A 66 4.67 -5.91 -6.25
CA ALA A 66 3.45 -5.14 -6.04
C ALA A 66 3.70 -3.62 -6.02
N LEU A 67 2.72 -2.87 -6.53
CA LEU A 67 2.56 -1.44 -6.30
C LEU A 67 1.32 -1.27 -5.43
N ILE A 68 1.46 -0.74 -4.21
CA ILE A 68 0.34 -0.60 -3.29
C ILE A 68 -0.18 0.83 -3.34
N LEU A 69 -1.48 0.97 -3.59
CA LEU A 69 -2.19 2.25 -3.59
C LEU A 69 -3.12 2.28 -2.38
N LEU A 70 -2.97 3.30 -1.55
CA LEU A 70 -3.80 3.52 -0.35
C LEU A 70 -4.73 4.70 -0.61
N ASP A 71 -6.04 4.49 -0.45
CA ASP A 71 -7.07 5.49 -0.71
C ASP A 71 -8.06 5.63 0.46
N GLY A 72 -8.62 6.82 0.68
CA GLY A 72 -9.70 7.06 1.65
C GLY A 72 -9.27 7.12 3.12
N LEU A 73 -8.09 7.65 3.45
CA LEU A 73 -7.67 7.85 4.85
C LEU A 73 -8.56 8.87 5.59
N ASP A 74 -9.09 9.85 4.86
CA ASP A 74 -10.02 10.88 5.34
C ASP A 74 -11.39 10.31 5.77
N GLU A 75 -11.74 9.11 5.32
CA GLU A 75 -12.95 8.38 5.72
C GLU A 75 -12.90 7.93 7.19
N VAL A 76 -11.70 7.91 7.79
CA VAL A 76 -11.53 7.63 9.23
C VAL A 76 -11.80 8.90 10.05
N SER A 77 -13.06 9.03 10.49
CA SER A 77 -13.60 10.19 11.20
C SER A 77 -12.91 10.47 12.54
N ASN A 78 -12.48 9.44 13.28
CA ASN A 78 -11.81 9.61 14.58
C ASN A 78 -10.30 9.88 14.39
N VAL A 79 -9.84 11.04 14.89
CA VAL A 79 -8.43 11.48 14.76
C VAL A 79 -7.44 10.52 15.42
N LYS A 80 -7.73 10.03 16.62
CA LYS A 80 -6.84 9.09 17.32
C LYS A 80 -6.71 7.80 16.51
N ARG A 81 -7.84 7.27 16.05
CA ARG A 81 -7.89 6.05 15.24
C ARG A 81 -7.17 6.22 13.89
N ARG A 82 -7.31 7.39 13.27
CA ARG A 82 -6.55 7.72 12.05
C ARG A 82 -5.04 7.65 12.30
N GLY A 83 -4.57 8.14 13.44
CA GLY A 83 -3.17 8.00 13.86
C GLY A 83 -2.73 6.54 13.98
N GLU A 84 -3.53 5.71 14.66
CA GLU A 84 -3.26 4.27 14.80
C GLU A 84 -3.17 3.56 13.44
N ILE A 85 -4.06 3.90 12.50
CA ILE A 85 -4.03 3.36 11.13
C ILE A 85 -2.77 3.79 10.39
N VAL A 86 -2.37 5.05 10.50
CA VAL A 86 -1.12 5.55 9.89
C VAL A 86 0.09 4.81 10.45
N ASP A 87 0.13 4.53 11.76
CA ASP A 87 1.23 3.80 12.37
C ASP A 87 1.30 2.33 11.91
N LEU A 88 0.14 1.69 11.69
CA LEU A 88 0.08 0.35 11.08
C LEU A 88 0.57 0.35 9.63
N ILE A 89 0.23 1.39 8.86
CA ILE A 89 0.72 1.56 7.48
C ILE A 89 2.23 1.79 7.48
N ARG A 90 2.76 2.64 8.37
CA ARG A 90 4.21 2.86 8.51
C ARG A 90 4.95 1.57 8.80
N LYS A 91 4.46 0.80 9.79
CA LYS A 91 5.03 -0.51 10.11
C LYS A 91 5.03 -1.46 8.90
N PHE A 92 3.95 -1.46 8.13
CA PHE A 92 3.87 -2.25 6.89
C PHE A 92 4.91 -1.81 5.86
N ILE A 93 5.09 -0.49 5.66
CA ILE A 93 6.09 0.06 4.75
C ILE A 93 7.49 -0.38 5.20
N ASP A 94 7.81 -0.20 6.48
CA ASP A 94 9.13 -0.55 7.04
C ASP A 94 9.47 -2.04 6.88
N GLU A 95 8.45 -2.91 7.00
CA GLU A 95 8.63 -4.36 6.96
C GLU A 95 8.69 -4.92 5.54
N TYR A 96 7.86 -4.41 4.63
CA TYR A 96 7.62 -5.04 3.32
C TYR A 96 8.01 -4.19 2.11
N VAL A 97 8.08 -2.86 2.22
CA VAL A 97 8.40 -2.01 1.08
C VAL A 97 9.90 -1.86 0.94
N ARG A 98 10.47 -2.66 0.04
CA ARG A 98 11.88 -2.54 -0.36
C ARG A 98 11.95 -1.73 -1.65
N THR A 99 12.29 -0.45 -1.53
CA THR A 99 12.49 0.42 -2.68
C THR A 99 13.98 0.75 -2.86
N PRO A 100 14.55 0.67 -4.07
CA PRO A 100 15.92 1.14 -4.35
C PRO A 100 16.08 2.65 -4.11
N SER A 101 14.98 3.40 -4.22
CA SER A 101 14.88 4.81 -3.93
C SER A 101 13.93 4.98 -2.75
N PHE A 102 14.47 5.11 -1.54
CA PHE A 102 13.72 5.51 -0.34
C PHE A 102 13.13 6.91 -0.58
N ILE A 103 11.97 6.94 -1.21
CA ILE A 103 11.11 8.11 -1.31
C ILE A 103 9.81 7.67 -0.64
N SER A 104 9.73 7.94 0.65
CA SER A 104 8.49 7.84 1.40
C SER A 104 7.55 8.95 0.93
N ALA A 105 6.24 8.71 0.93
CA ALA A 105 5.24 9.77 0.75
C ALA A 105 5.27 10.83 1.88
N PHE A 106 6.10 10.58 2.91
CA PHE A 106 6.35 11.48 4.03
C PHE A 106 7.76 12.10 4.00
N ASP A 107 8.57 11.83 2.97
CA ASP A 107 9.86 12.49 2.82
C ASP A 107 9.63 13.88 2.21
N ASP A 108 10.09 14.92 2.91
CA ASP A 108 10.15 16.27 2.34
C ASP A 108 11.08 16.24 1.12
N GLU A 109 10.64 16.80 -0.01
CA GLU A 109 11.48 16.97 -1.19
C GLU A 109 12.77 17.71 -0.79
N VAL A 110 13.89 16.99 -0.73
CA VAL A 110 15.20 17.62 -0.71
C VAL A 110 15.42 18.22 -2.08
N THR A 111 14.87 19.42 -2.26
CA THR A 111 15.17 20.30 -3.38
C THR A 111 16.65 20.64 -3.29
N ASN A 112 17.45 19.89 -4.05
CA ASN A 112 18.84 20.24 -4.32
C ASN A 112 18.86 21.54 -5.16
N ILE A 113 18.70 22.66 -4.47
CA ILE A 113 19.06 23.97 -5.00
C ILE A 113 20.59 23.97 -5.05
N ARG A 114 21.13 23.57 -6.20
CA ARG A 114 22.49 23.97 -6.57
C ARG A 114 22.48 25.48 -6.74
N ASN A 115 22.93 26.17 -5.71
CA ASN A 115 23.34 27.57 -5.77
C ASN A 115 24.82 27.64 -6.21
N PRO A 116 25.24 28.76 -6.80
CA PRO A 116 25.64 28.89 -8.21
C PRO A 116 27.05 28.41 -8.56
#